data_AF-A0A9D2JH57-F1
#
_entry.id   AF-A0A9D2JH57-F1
#
_cell.length_a   1.000
_cell.length_b   1.000
_cell.length_c   1.000
_cell.angle_alpha   90.00
_cell.angle_beta   90.00
_cell.angle_gamma   90.00
#
_symmetry.space_group_name_H-M   'P 1'
#
loop_
_entity.id
_entity.type
_entity.pdbx_description
1 polymer ?
#
loop_
_entity_poly.entity_id
_entity_poly.type
_entity_poly.pdbx_seq_one_letter_code
_entity_poly.pdbx_strand_id
1 'polypeptide(L)' 'MTIKRFVQLFVFYFLSIIIAIPIANLFKIERTWLHYLVISLIGYLVLTLPLTIMTIQKGKK' A
#
# COMPACT_ATOMS: atom_id res chain seq x y z
N MET A 1 -2.39 -21.62 1.37
CA MET A 1 -3.14 -20.45 1.89
C MET A 1 -4.62 -20.77 1.85
N THR A 2 -5.37 -20.44 2.90
CA THR A 2 -6.84 -20.40 2.80
C THR A 2 -7.27 -19.20 1.95
N ILE A 3 -8.30 -19.37 1.13
CA ILE A 3 -8.85 -18.34 0.22
C ILE A 3 -9.06 -16.99 0.93
N LYS A 4 -9.52 -17.03 2.20
CA LYS A 4 -9.72 -15.83 3.02
C LYS A 4 -8.47 -14.94 3.14
N ARG A 5 -7.28 -15.54 3.29
CA ARG A 5 -6.01 -14.77 3.38
C ARG A 5 -5.58 -14.17 2.05
N PHE A 6 -5.85 -14.85 0.94
CA PHE A 6 -5.53 -14.34 -0.38
C PHE A 6 -6.39 -13.12 -0.73
N VAL A 7 -7.71 -13.23 -0.52
CA VAL A 7 -8.64 -12.12 -0.75
C VAL A 7 -8.28 -10.92 0.12
N GLN A 8 -7.91 -11.14 1.38
CA GLN A 8 -7.47 -10.07 2.27
C GLN A 8 -6.22 -9.34 1.73
N LEU A 9 -5.20 -10.07 1.28
CA LEU A 9 -3.99 -9.47 0.70
C LEU A 9 -4.30 -8.71 -0.59
N PHE A 10 -5.16 -9.27 -1.43
CA PHE A 10 -5.60 -8.65 -2.68
C PHE A 10 -6.34 -7.33 -2.43
N VAL A 11 -7.25 -7.29 -1.45
CA VAL A 11 -7.97 -6.08 -1.07
C VAL A 11 -7.01 -5.01 -0.54
N PHE A 12 -6.05 -5.37 0.32
CA PHE A 12 -5.05 -4.39 0.79
C PHE A 12 -4.17 -3.85 -0.32
N TYR A 13 -3.79 -4.71 -1.27
CA TYR A 13 -3.05 -4.28 -2.45
C TYR A 13 -3.85 -3.31 -3.32
N PHE A 14 -5.11 -3.62 -3.60
CA PHE A 14 -5.99 -2.76 -4.39
C PHE A 14 -6.23 -1.42 -3.69
N LEU A 15 -6.47 -1.43 -2.38
CA LEU A 15 -6.65 -0.23 -1.57
C LEU A 15 -5.39 0.63 -1.54
N SER A 16 -4.21 0.01 -1.49
CA SER A 16 -2.93 0.71 -1.53
C SER A 16 -2.76 1.52 -2.82
N ILE A 17 -3.08 0.93 -3.97
CA ILE A 17 -3.00 1.62 -5.26
C ILE A 17 -3.99 2.78 -5.33
N ILE A 18 -5.24 2.57 -4.91
CA ILE A 18 -6.28 3.60 -4.91
C ILE A 18 -5.88 4.81 -4.05
N ILE A 19 -5.19 4.56 -2.93
CA ILE A 19 -4.75 5.62 -2.01
C ILE A 19 -3.45 6.27 -2.48
N ALA A 20 -2.51 5.50 -3.04
CA ALA A 20 -1.19 6.00 -3.44
C ALA A 20 -1.26 7.01 -4.60
N ILE A 21 -2.14 6.79 -5.57
CA ILE A 21 -2.30 7.68 -6.74
C ILE A 21 -2.72 9.11 -6.35
N PRO A 22 -3.81 9.35 -5.60
CA PRO A 22 -4.20 10.69 -5.20
C PRO A 22 -3.19 11.35 -4.27
N ILE A 23 -2.52 10.58 -3.39
CA ILE A 23 -1.45 11.11 -2.54
C ILE A 23 -0.26 11.57 -3.40
N ALA A 24 0.16 10.79 -4.39
CA ALA A 24 1.25 11.20 -5.27
C ALA A 24 0.89 12.41 -6.14
N ASN A 25 -0.38 12.54 -6.54
CA ASN A 25 -0.88 13.70 -7.30
C ASN A 25 -0.88 15.00 -6.48
N LEU A 26 -1.02 14.93 -5.15
CA LEU A 26 -0.90 16.09 -4.26
C LEU A 26 0.50 16.73 -4.31
N PHE A 27 1.55 15.95 -4.59
CA PHE A 27 2.93 16.46 -4.66
C PHE A 27 3.26 17.21 -5.96
N LYS A 28 2.34 17.29 -6.94
CA LYS A 28 2.49 18.05 -8.21
C LYS A 28 3.87 17.91 -8.87
N ILE A 29 4.38 16.68 -8.93
CA ILE A 29 5.73 16.40 -9.45
C ILE A 29 5.70 16.46 -10.98
N GLU A 30 6.35 17.47 -11.55
CA GLU A 30 6.40 17.67 -13.02
C GLU A 30 7.24 16.61 -13.75
N ARG A 31 8.26 16.04 -13.08
CA ARG A 31 9.12 15.02 -13.66
C ARG A 31 8.50 13.63 -13.50
N THR A 32 8.08 13.04 -14.61
CA THR A 32 7.41 11.73 -14.67
C THR A 32 8.18 10.61 -13.97
N TRP A 33 9.50 10.57 -14.11
CA TRP A 33 10.36 9.58 -13.43
C TRP A 33 10.28 9.68 -11.91
N LEU A 34 10.34 10.91 -11.39
CA LEU A 34 10.30 11.21 -9.96
C LEU A 34 8.89 10.93 -9.40
N HIS A 35 7.86 11.17 -10.21
CA HIS A 35 6.48 10.86 -9.88
C HIS A 35 6.26 9.34 -9.68
N TYR A 36 6.79 8.49 -10.57
CA TYR A 36 6.70 7.04 -10.41
C TYR A 36 7.48 6.51 -9.20
N LEU A 37 8.65 7.08 -8.90
CA LEU A 37 9.39 6.74 -7.69
C LEU A 37 8.59 7.06 -6.42
N VAL A 38 7.95 8.23 -6.38
CA VAL A 38 7.13 8.65 -5.23
C VAL A 38 5.88 7.78 -5.10
N ILE A 39 5.20 7.44 -6.20
CA ILE A 39 4.08 6.49 -6.19
C ILE A 39 4.53 5.13 -5.63
N SER A 40 5.68 4.62 -6.09
CA SER A 40 6.21 3.33 -5.64
C SER A 40 6.52 3.32 -4.14
N LEU A 41 7.15 4.40 -3.64
CA LEU A 41 7.46 4.55 -2.22
C LEU A 41 6.18 4.65 -1.36
N ILE A 42 5.23 5.48 -1.77
CA ILE A 42 3.96 5.66 -1.06
C ILE A 42 3.15 4.36 -1.08
N GLY A 43 3.04 3.71 -2.24
CA GLY A 43 2.34 2.43 -2.37
C GLY A 43 2.94 1.34 -1.47
N TYR A 44 4.26 1.29 -1.35
CA TYR A 44 4.92 0.37 -0.43
C TYR A 44 4.60 0.68 1.04
N LEU A 45 4.64 1.95 1.45
CA LEU A 45 4.30 2.36 2.81
C LEU A 45 2.82 2.06 3.15
N VAL A 46 1.91 2.39 2.23
CA VAL A 46 0.47 2.14 2.41
C VAL A 46 0.17 0.64 2.45
N LEU A 47 0.92 -0.19 1.73
CA LEU A 47 0.78 -1.65 1.79
C LEU A 47 1.36 -2.24 3.09
N THR A 48 2.51 -1.75 3.53
CA THR A 48 3.22 -2.28 4.70
C THR A 48 2.56 -1.91 6.02
N LEU A 49 1.87 -0.78 6.12
CA LEU A 49 1.11 -0.38 7.32
C LEU A 49 0.08 -1.43 7.77
N PRO A 50 -0.91 -1.83 6.95
CA PRO A 50 -1.90 -2.82 7.35
C PRO A 50 -1.28 -4.19 7.60
N LEU A 51 -0.27 -4.58 6.82
CA LEU A 51 0.47 -5.84 7.02
C LEU A 51 1.21 -5.86 8.37
N THR A 52 1.84 -4.74 8.74
CA THR A 52 2.53 -4.59 10.02
C THR A 52 1.54 -4.65 11.18
N ILE A 53 0.40 -3.96 11.08
CA ILE A 53 -0.66 -4.01 12.09
C ILE A 53 -1.19 -5.44 12.26
N MET A 54 -1.46 -6.15 11.16
CA MET A 54 -1.90 -7.54 11.21
C MET A 54 -0.85 -8.46 11.85
N THR A 55 0.43 -8.23 11.57
CA THR A 55 1.54 -9.04 12.12
C THR A 55 1.67 -8.82 13.62
N ILE A 56 1.60 -7.57 14.08
CA ILE A 56 1.62 -7.22 15.51
C ILE A 56 0.41 -7.83 16.23
N GLN A 57 -0.79 -7.72 15.67
CA GLN A 57 -1.99 -8.33 16.27
C GLN A 57 -1.90 -9.86 16.35
N LYS A 58 -1.28 -10.51 15.35
CA LYS A 58 -1.10 -11.96 15.34
C LYS A 58 -0.11 -12.44 16.39
N GLY A 59 0.92 -11.64 16.71
CA GLY A 59 1.89 -11.95 17.76
C GLY A 59 1.42 -11.67 19.20
N LYS A 60 0.27 -11.00 19.37
CA LYS A 60 -0.39 -10.79 20.67
C LYS A 60 -1.36 -11.92 21.06
N LYS A 61 -1.58 -12.89 20.17
CA LYS A 61 -2.26 -14.16 20.48
C LYS A 61 -1.23 -15.21 20.81
#